data_AF-M3G2I7-F1
#
_entry.id   AF-M3G2I7-F1
#
_cell.length_a   1.000
_cell.length_b   1.000
_cell.length_c   1.000
_cell.angle_alpha   90.00
_cell.angle_beta   90.00
_cell.angle_gamma   90.00
#
_symmetry.space_group_name_H-M   'P 1'
#
loop_
_entity.id
_entity.type
_entity.pdbx_description
1 polymer ?
#
loop_
_entity_poly.entity_id
_entity_poly.type
_entity_poly.pdbx_seq_one_letter_code
_entity_poly.pdbx_strand_id
1 'polypeptide(L)' 'MDVTDLAHPYYKELAVKAAKSVGAKICGVDIILQDLEKKGDYRILE' A
#
# COMPACT_ATOMS: atom_id res chain seq x y z
N MET A 1 10.92 -10.58 -6.41
CA MET A 1 11.66 -9.30 -6.44
C MET A 1 11.20 -8.51 -5.23
N ASP A 2 12.12 -8.08 -4.36
CA ASP A 2 11.79 -7.17 -3.25
C ASP A 2 11.77 -5.75 -3.80
N VAL A 3 10.70 -5.00 -3.50
CA VAL A 3 10.51 -3.62 -3.96
C VAL A 3 10.26 -2.66 -2.80
N THR A 4 10.60 -3.07 -1.58
CA THR A 4 10.29 -2.34 -0.34
C THR A 4 10.82 -0.92 -0.41
N ASP A 5 12.07 -0.71 -0.80
CA ASP A 5 12.68 0.63 -0.83
C ASP A 5 12.32 1.45 -2.08
N LEU A 6 11.82 0.80 -3.14
CA LEU A 6 11.38 1.45 -4.37
C LEU A 6 9.97 2.04 -4.25
N ALA A 7 9.10 1.39 -3.49
CA ALA A 7 7.71 1.82 -3.35
C ALA A 7 7.62 3.24 -2.77
N HIS A 8 6.93 4.13 -3.49
CA HIS A 8 6.69 5.50 -3.05
C HIS A 8 6.08 5.49 -1.62
N PRO A 9 6.61 6.29 -0.67
CA PRO A 9 6.21 6.21 0.75
C PRO A 9 4.71 6.29 1.00
N TYR A 10 4.00 7.04 0.16
CA TYR A 10 2.53 7.15 0.18
C TYR A 10 1.81 5.79 0.22
N TYR A 11 2.24 4.80 -0.56
CA TYR A 11 1.58 3.49 -0.62
C TYR A 11 1.83 2.65 0.64
N LYS A 12 3.01 2.81 1.27
CA LYS A 12 3.31 2.21 2.57
C LYS A 12 2.40 2.77 3.65
N GLU A 13 2.24 4.09 3.69
CA GLU A 13 1.33 4.75 4.64
C GLU A 13 -0.14 4.39 4.40
N LEU A 14 -0.53 4.25 3.13
CA LEU A 14 -1.87 3.82 2.73
C LEU A 14 -2.17 2.42 3.28
N ALA A 15 -1.25 1.46 3.11
CA ALA A 15 -1.40 0.11 3.65
C ALA A 15 -1.57 0.13 5.18
N VAL A 16 -0.77 0.92 5.89
CA VAL A 16 -0.91 1.08 7.36
C VAL A 16 -2.27 1.67 7.74
N LYS A 17 -2.77 2.65 6.99
CA LYS A 17 -4.10 3.25 7.23
C LYS A 17 -5.22 2.25 6.97
N ALA A 18 -5.14 1.48 5.88
CA ALA A 18 -6.11 0.43 5.56
C ALA A 18 -6.17 -0.63 6.67
N ALA A 19 -5.01 -1.18 7.08
CA ALA A 19 -4.92 -2.12 8.19
C ALA A 19 -5.54 -1.60 9.49
N LYS A 20 -5.27 -0.33 9.84
CA LYS A 20 -5.84 0.32 11.03
C LYS A 20 -7.36 0.50 10.93
N SER A 21 -7.88 0.78 9.74
CA SER A 21 -9.33 0.99 9.54
C SER A 21 -10.16 -0.26 9.84
N VAL A 22 -9.58 -1.44 9.71
CA VAL A 22 -10.20 -2.73 10.05
C VAL A 22 -9.80 -3.25 11.44
N GLY A 23 -9.05 -2.46 12.22
CA GLY A 23 -8.60 -2.82 13.57
C GLY A 23 -7.58 -3.96 13.61
N ALA A 24 -6.93 -4.29 12.49
CA ALA A 24 -5.98 -5.38 12.41
C ALA A 24 -4.63 -4.99 13.01
N LYS A 25 -4.07 -5.87 13.85
CA LYS A 25 -2.72 -5.73 14.41
C LYS A 25 -1.62 -6.09 13.40
N ILE A 26 -1.90 -7.08 12.55
CA ILE A 26 -1.05 -7.55 11.45
C ILE A 26 -1.99 -7.75 10.26
N CYS A 27 -1.66 -7.17 9.11
CA CYS A 27 -2.49 -7.19 7.90
C CYS A 27 -1.60 -7.11 6.66
N GLY A 28 -1.90 -7.92 5.65
CA GLY A 28 -1.49 -7.66 4.27
C GLY A 28 -2.53 -6.75 3.61
N VAL A 29 -2.10 -5.87 2.71
CA VAL A 29 -3.01 -5.00 1.94
C VAL A 29 -2.57 -5.06 0.49
N ASP A 30 -3.46 -5.51 -0.38
CA ASP A 30 -3.16 -5.63 -1.80
C ASP A 30 -3.63 -4.37 -2.54
N ILE A 31 -2.68 -3.71 -3.20
CA ILE A 31 -2.89 -2.42 -3.87
C ILE A 31 -2.57 -2.58 -5.35
N ILE A 32 -3.55 -2.33 -6.21
CA ILE A 32 -3.30 -2.10 -7.65
C ILE A 32 -2.98 -0.62 -7.85
N LEU A 33 -1.91 -0.34 -8.58
CA LEU A 33 -1.42 1.00 -8.89
C LEU A 33 -0.78 1.02 -10.29
N GLN A 34 -0.72 2.21 -10.91
CA GLN A 34 -0.14 2.38 -12.25
C GLN A 34 1.39 2.53 -12.24
N ASP A 35 1.95 3.19 -11.22
CA ASP A 35 3.39 3.46 -11.07
C ASP A 35 3.77 3.31 -9.59
N LEU A 36 4.77 2.46 -9.32
CA LEU A 36 5.20 2.10 -7.97
C LEU A 36 6.01 3.20 -7.29
N GLU A 37 6.80 3.94 -8.06
CA GLU A 37 7.76 4.94 -7.56
C GLU A 37 7.16 6.34 -7.52
N LYS A 38 6.06 6.57 -8.26
CA LYS A 38 5.34 7.85 -8.27
C LYS A 38 3.94 7.69 -7.70
N LYS A 39 3.50 8.68 -6.92
CA LYS A 39 2.12 8.75 -6.48
C LYS A 39 1.19 8.98 -7.68
N GLY A 40 0.21 8.10 -7.84
CA GLY A 40 -0.80 8.17 -8.89
C GLY A 40 -2.10 7.47 -8.49
N ASP A 41 -2.86 7.05 -9.50
CA ASP A 41 -4.11 6.32 -9.30
C ASP A 41 -3.85 4.93 -8.70
N TYR A 42 -4.66 4.58 -7.71
CA TYR A 42 -4.61 3.29 -7.02
C TYR A 42 -6.00 2.78 -6.64
N ARG A 43 -6.13 1.48 -6.38
CA ARG A 43 -7.28 0.82 -5.75
C ARG A 43 -6.79 -0.24 -4.76
N ILE A 44 -7.48 -0.37 -3.63
CA ILE A 44 -7.27 -1.48 -2.68
C ILE A 44 -8.15 -2.65 -3.15
N LEU A 45 -7.59 -3.86 -3.19
CA LEU A 45 -8.31 -5.07 -3.57
C LEU A 45 -8.82 -5.87 -2.38
N GLU A 46 -7.92 -6.16 -1.43
CA GLU A 46 -8.15 -6.96 -0.22
C GLU A 46 -7.39 -6.38 0.99
#